data_AF-A0A150NYZ3-F1
#
_entry.id   AF-A0A150NYZ3-F1
#
_cell.length_a   1.000
_cell.length_b   1.000
_cell.length_c   1.000
_cell.angle_alpha   90.00
_cell.angle_beta   90.00
_cell.angle_gamma   90.00
#
_symmetry.space_group_name_H-M   'P 1'
#
loop_
_entity.id
_entity.type
_entity.pdbx_description
1 polymer ?
#
loop_
_entity_poly.entity_id
_entity_poly.type
_entity_poly.pdbx_seq_one_letter_code
_entity_poly.pdbx_strand_id
1 'polypeptide(L)'
;MVEARGVTGPAFTGALDLASERLGGAVLAANDEFFAPKENLLRASKPVFLEHEYTDRGKWMDGWETRRRRTPGFDWCLVRLGIPGIVRGVIVDTAFFRGNYPEHCSIEACAARPDARVDELLDPRTHWVEVLPRSPLAGDTQNAFAVSCPFRFTHLRLSIYPDGGVARLRVHGDAVPDWRRLDRPGAEIDLAAAENGASVLSCSDMFFGVRHNLIMPGRAANMGDGWETRRRRGPGYDWALVALAAEGEIGRIEVDTNHFKGNYPDGCMIEGIDAAGRAAEELAGASDWREIVPRTKLQAHTRHFFEEELQAAGPFTHVRLNIYPDGGVSRLRILGRATRGGAAAQRLRWLNALTEPEAAEALRVACGSSAWAAQMAAARPFRDEEHLLAAAAQGFARLGAEDWLEAFRAHPRIGETRSEAAEASATARRFSSQEQAGMSAAARETREELARYNRAYDEKFGFIYIVCATGKSADEMLQVLRERIEHTPEEELGIAAAEQRKITELRLKKLLWGE
;
A
#
# COMPACT_ATOMS: atom_id res chain seq x y z
N MET A 1 14.23 18.12 32.17
CA MET A 1 15.03 18.95 31.25
C MET A 1 14.40 18.87 29.89
N VAL A 2 14.16 20.03 29.30
CA VAL A 2 13.30 20.26 28.15
C VAL A 2 14.18 20.24 26.90
N GLU A 3 14.00 19.26 26.03
CA GLU A 3 14.49 19.32 24.65
C GLU A 3 13.33 19.73 23.73
N ALA A 4 13.13 21.04 23.64
CA ALA A 4 12.56 21.66 22.46
C ALA A 4 13.74 22.19 21.63
N ARG A 5 14.31 21.32 20.79
CA ARG A 5 15.18 21.70 19.66
C ARG A 5 14.67 20.91 18.46
N GLY A 6 14.59 21.55 17.30
CA GLY A 6 14.17 20.91 16.05
C GLY A 6 14.86 19.56 15.91
N VAL A 7 14.07 18.52 15.66
CA VAL A 7 14.51 17.12 15.71
C VAL A 7 15.67 16.93 14.74
N THR A 8 16.90 16.88 15.27
CA THR A 8 18.11 16.45 14.57
C THR A 8 18.16 14.93 14.52
N GLY A 9 17.06 14.32 14.08
CA GLY A 9 16.97 12.89 13.80
C GLY A 9 17.08 12.64 12.29
N PRO A 10 17.33 11.41 11.85
CA PRO A 10 17.28 11.07 10.43
C PRO A 10 15.92 11.46 9.82
N ALA A 11 15.93 12.00 8.60
CA ALA A 11 14.73 12.52 7.94
C ALA A 11 13.57 11.50 7.87
N PHE A 12 13.88 10.20 7.75
CA PHE A 12 12.88 9.13 7.69
C PHE A 12 12.04 8.99 8.97
N THR A 13 12.51 9.46 10.12
CA THR A 13 11.78 9.34 11.40
C THR A 13 10.47 10.12 11.44
N GLY A 14 10.29 11.07 10.51
CA GLY A 14 9.03 11.77 10.30
C GLY A 14 8.00 10.97 9.48
N ALA A 15 8.34 9.80 8.95
CA ALA A 15 7.42 8.95 8.22
C ALA A 15 6.62 8.02 9.16
N LEU A 16 5.53 7.45 8.64
CA LEU A 16 4.64 6.55 9.37
C LEU A 16 5.39 5.28 9.80
N ASP A 17 5.14 4.80 11.02
CA ASP A 17 5.60 3.48 11.46
C ASP A 17 4.70 2.38 10.87
N LEU A 18 5.15 1.77 9.77
CA LEU A 18 4.44 0.74 9.03
C LEU A 18 4.23 -0.55 9.86
N ALA A 19 5.04 -0.78 10.89
CA ALA A 19 4.95 -1.94 11.77
C ALA A 19 4.06 -1.71 13.01
N SER A 20 3.44 -0.53 13.14
CA SER A 20 2.63 -0.20 14.30
C SER A 20 1.49 -1.20 14.53
N GLU A 21 1.32 -1.66 15.78
CA GLU A 21 0.18 -2.50 16.19
C GLU A 21 -1.16 -1.82 15.92
N ARG A 22 -1.20 -0.48 15.95
CA ARG A 22 -2.40 0.32 15.66
C ARG A 22 -2.84 0.24 14.20
N LEU A 23 -1.93 -0.17 13.31
CA LEU A 23 -2.21 -0.48 11.90
C LEU A 23 -2.38 -1.99 11.68
N GLY A 24 -2.36 -2.81 12.74
CA GLY A 24 -2.44 -4.27 12.66
C GLY A 24 -1.09 -4.98 12.49
N GLY A 25 0.01 -4.27 12.72
CA GLY A 25 1.36 -4.84 12.73
C GLY A 25 1.50 -5.88 13.83
N ALA A 26 2.22 -6.96 13.54
CA ALA A 26 2.32 -8.09 14.46
C ALA A 26 3.66 -8.81 14.31
N VAL A 27 4.17 -9.32 15.43
CA VAL A 27 5.31 -10.24 15.44
C VAL A 27 4.77 -11.66 15.33
N LEU A 28 5.09 -12.34 14.23
CA LEU A 28 4.50 -13.64 13.89
C LEU A 28 5.22 -14.81 14.55
N ALA A 29 6.55 -14.75 14.61
CA ALA A 29 7.38 -15.82 15.13
C ALA A 29 8.77 -15.30 15.51
N ALA A 30 9.40 -15.96 16.47
CA ALA A 30 10.83 -15.84 16.72
C ALA A 30 11.39 -17.24 16.99
N ASN A 31 12.68 -17.45 16.73
CA ASN A 31 13.31 -18.75 17.03
C ASN A 31 13.60 -18.94 18.53
N ASP A 32 13.71 -17.85 19.28
CA ASP A 32 13.87 -17.83 20.73
C ASP A 32 13.21 -16.58 21.31
N GLU A 33 12.62 -16.69 22.50
CA GLU A 33 12.02 -15.58 23.25
C GLU A 33 12.06 -15.90 24.76
N PHE A 34 13.15 -16.51 25.20
CA PHE A 34 13.22 -17.09 26.53
C PHE A 34 13.07 -16.04 27.63
N PHE A 35 13.84 -14.95 27.61
CA PHE A 35 13.85 -13.98 28.70
C PHE A 35 12.73 -12.95 28.58
N ALA A 36 12.42 -12.51 27.36
CA ALA A 36 11.37 -11.53 27.13
C ALA A 36 10.64 -11.75 25.78
N PRO A 37 9.32 -11.55 25.73
CA PRO A 37 8.47 -11.93 24.60
C PRO A 37 8.69 -11.03 23.38
N LYS A 38 8.67 -11.62 22.20
CA LYS A 38 8.91 -10.91 20.92
C LYS A 38 7.89 -9.81 20.62
N GLU A 39 6.66 -9.94 21.11
CA GLU A 39 5.56 -8.99 20.91
C GLU A 39 5.90 -7.59 21.45
N ASN A 40 6.79 -7.49 22.44
CA ASN A 40 7.23 -6.22 22.99
C ASN A 40 7.90 -5.31 21.95
N LEU A 41 8.47 -5.87 20.86
CA LEU A 41 9.14 -5.10 19.82
C LEU A 41 8.25 -4.01 19.21
N LEU A 42 6.96 -4.28 19.05
CA LEU A 42 6.04 -3.39 18.32
C LEU A 42 5.18 -2.52 19.25
N ARG A 43 5.32 -2.68 20.58
CA ARG A 43 4.55 -1.90 21.56
C ARG A 43 4.67 -0.41 21.31
N ALA A 44 3.54 0.28 21.25
CA ALA A 44 3.50 1.72 21.03
C ALA A 44 4.17 2.53 22.16
N SER A 45 4.13 2.04 23.40
CA SER A 45 4.78 2.69 24.53
C SER A 45 6.30 2.68 24.41
N LYS A 46 6.95 3.71 24.95
CA LYS A 46 8.40 3.69 25.15
C LYS A 46 8.77 2.52 26.08
N PRO A 47 9.93 1.87 25.87
CA PRO A 47 10.45 0.89 26.81
C PRO A 47 10.48 1.45 28.23
N VAL A 48 10.27 0.59 29.21
CA VAL A 48 10.46 0.90 30.63
C VAL A 48 11.37 -0.12 31.31
N PHE A 49 12.08 0.32 32.34
CA PHE A 49 12.87 -0.56 33.19
C PHE A 49 12.30 -0.55 34.60
N LEU A 50 11.96 -1.73 35.10
CA LEU A 50 11.43 -1.92 36.45
C LEU A 50 12.51 -2.55 37.32
N GLU A 51 13.17 -1.75 38.15
CA GLU A 51 14.42 -2.12 38.86
C GLU A 51 14.30 -3.38 39.72
N HIS A 52 13.14 -3.63 40.32
CA HIS A 52 12.92 -4.74 41.26
C HIS A 52 12.08 -5.90 40.69
N GLU A 53 11.69 -5.84 39.41
CA GLU A 53 10.86 -6.88 38.80
C GLU A 53 11.69 -7.98 38.13
N TYR A 54 11.26 -9.23 38.35
CA TYR A 54 11.86 -10.45 37.83
C TYR A 54 10.76 -11.43 37.40
N THR A 55 11.03 -12.21 36.37
CA THR A 55 10.20 -13.33 35.93
C THR A 55 10.79 -14.64 36.45
N ASP A 56 10.09 -15.75 36.23
CA ASP A 56 10.61 -17.11 36.45
C ASP A 56 11.83 -17.45 35.57
N ARG A 57 12.10 -16.62 34.53
CA ARG A 57 13.17 -16.81 33.56
C ARG A 57 14.33 -15.83 33.72
N GLY A 58 14.22 -14.80 34.56
CA GLY A 58 15.29 -13.84 34.78
C GLY A 58 14.80 -12.43 35.10
N LYS A 59 15.61 -11.43 34.74
CA LYS A 59 15.21 -10.02 34.89
C LYS A 59 14.03 -9.74 33.96
N TRP A 60 13.00 -9.05 34.43
CA TRP A 60 11.93 -8.58 33.54
C TRP A 60 12.47 -7.47 32.63
N MET A 61 12.28 -7.63 31.32
CA MET A 61 12.71 -6.66 30.31
C MET A 61 11.54 -6.27 29.40
N ASP A 62 11.38 -4.97 29.14
CA ASP A 62 10.40 -4.44 28.19
C ASP A 62 10.94 -4.47 26.76
N GLY A 63 11.17 -5.68 26.26
CA GLY A 63 11.70 -5.94 24.93
C GLY A 63 11.56 -7.41 24.54
N TRP A 64 12.17 -7.77 23.43
CA TRP A 64 12.44 -9.15 23.05
C TRP A 64 13.85 -9.52 23.51
N GLU A 65 14.03 -10.65 24.18
CA GLU A 65 15.36 -11.10 24.62
C GLU A 65 15.49 -12.62 24.54
N THR A 66 16.58 -13.06 23.90
CA THR A 66 16.87 -14.47 23.63
C THR A 66 17.91 -15.06 24.58
N ARG A 67 17.97 -16.39 24.66
CA ARG A 67 19.05 -17.10 25.39
C ARG A 67 20.41 -16.78 24.79
N ARG A 68 21.41 -16.70 25.67
CA ARG A 68 22.82 -16.68 25.25
C ARG A 68 23.15 -17.88 24.38
N ARG A 69 23.63 -17.61 23.18
CA ARG A 69 23.97 -18.62 22.19
C ARG A 69 25.39 -19.13 22.44
N ARG A 70 25.55 -20.45 22.41
CA ARG A 70 26.84 -21.15 22.61
C ARG A 70 27.39 -21.79 21.34
N THR A 71 26.65 -21.69 20.24
CA THR A 71 26.99 -22.23 18.93
C THR A 71 26.94 -21.11 17.89
N PRO A 72 27.67 -21.22 16.77
CA PRO A 72 27.57 -20.25 15.69
C PRO A 72 26.12 -20.08 15.20
N GLY A 73 25.73 -18.86 14.88
CA GLY A 73 24.40 -18.55 14.37
C GLY A 73 23.92 -17.17 14.80
N PHE A 74 22.62 -16.97 14.67
CA PHE A 74 21.91 -15.74 15.01
C PHE A 74 20.49 -16.08 15.43
N ASP A 75 19.84 -15.16 16.11
CA ASP A 75 18.42 -15.23 16.41
C ASP A 75 17.62 -14.32 15.49
N TRP A 76 16.38 -14.69 15.21
CA TRP A 76 15.54 -14.00 14.25
C TRP A 76 14.11 -13.88 14.72
N CYS A 77 13.45 -12.87 14.17
CA CYS A 77 12.07 -12.52 14.45
C CYS A 77 11.37 -12.12 13.15
N LEU A 78 10.21 -12.72 12.86
CA LEU A 78 9.36 -12.42 11.71
C LEU A 78 8.28 -11.42 12.11
N VAL A 79 8.20 -10.32 11.36
CA VAL A 79 7.25 -9.23 11.59
C VAL A 79 6.38 -9.06 10.36
N ARG A 80 5.06 -9.00 10.55
CA ARG A 80 4.12 -8.51 9.54
C ARG A 80 3.90 -7.03 9.76
N LEU A 81 4.09 -6.23 8.71
CA LEU A 81 3.75 -4.80 8.73
C LEU A 81 2.23 -4.65 8.85
N GLY A 82 1.79 -3.64 9.60
CA GLY A 82 0.37 -3.30 9.70
C GLY A 82 -0.18 -2.77 8.38
N ILE A 83 0.63 -1.98 7.68
CA ILE A 83 0.35 -1.54 6.32
C ILE A 83 1.53 -1.87 5.39
N PRO A 84 1.26 -2.47 4.22
CA PRO A 84 2.28 -2.62 3.20
C PRO A 84 2.82 -1.28 2.72
N GLY A 85 4.13 -1.16 2.58
CA GLY A 85 4.75 0.11 2.25
C GLY A 85 6.22 0.01 1.89
N ILE A 86 6.76 1.14 1.41
CA ILE A 86 8.18 1.29 1.09
C ILE A 86 8.90 1.69 2.36
N VAL A 87 9.85 0.87 2.80
CA VAL A 87 10.65 1.14 4.01
C VAL A 87 11.70 2.21 3.70
N ARG A 88 11.67 3.32 4.44
CA ARG A 88 12.60 4.45 4.33
C ARG A 88 13.69 4.43 5.41
N GLY A 89 13.40 3.79 6.53
CA GLY A 89 14.37 3.56 7.58
C GLY A 89 13.79 2.77 8.73
N VAL A 90 14.67 2.30 9.60
CA VAL A 90 14.31 1.51 10.77
C VAL A 90 14.99 2.08 12.01
N ILE A 91 14.34 1.90 13.16
CA ILE A 91 14.96 2.13 14.47
C ILE A 91 14.97 0.79 15.20
N VAL A 92 16.17 0.32 15.55
CA VAL A 92 16.40 -0.82 16.45
C VAL A 92 16.77 -0.25 17.80
N ASP A 93 15.78 -0.14 18.68
CA ASP A 93 15.93 0.44 20.01
C ASP A 93 16.41 -0.64 20.99
N THR A 94 17.58 -0.43 21.57
CA THR A 94 18.20 -1.32 22.57
C THR A 94 18.09 -0.74 23.99
N ALA A 95 17.14 0.18 24.23
CA ALA A 95 16.90 0.77 25.55
C ALA A 95 16.91 -0.27 26.67
N PHE A 96 17.66 0.02 27.73
CA PHE A 96 17.87 -0.81 28.92
C PHE A 96 18.65 -2.12 28.71
N PHE A 97 18.93 -2.52 27.46
CA PHE A 97 19.89 -3.58 27.15
C PHE A 97 21.30 -2.97 27.07
N ARG A 98 21.96 -2.86 28.22
CA ARG A 98 23.25 -2.14 28.34
C ARG A 98 24.48 -2.99 28.01
N GLY A 99 24.43 -4.28 28.31
CA GLY A 99 25.52 -5.22 28.06
C GLY A 99 25.07 -6.53 27.42
N ASN A 100 23.76 -6.75 27.32
CA ASN A 100 23.11 -7.92 26.72
C ASN A 100 22.34 -7.53 25.45
N TYR A 101 22.65 -6.40 24.82
CA TYR A 101 22.17 -6.07 23.49
C TYR A 101 22.97 -6.88 22.45
N PRO A 102 22.39 -7.20 21.28
CA PRO A 102 23.13 -7.88 20.22
C PRO A 102 24.16 -6.94 19.59
N GLU A 103 25.35 -7.44 19.25
CA GLU A 103 26.41 -6.61 18.67
C GLU A 103 26.03 -6.07 17.30
N HIS A 104 25.25 -6.83 16.53
CA HIS A 104 24.80 -6.45 15.20
C HIS A 104 23.35 -6.88 14.96
N CYS A 105 22.70 -6.24 13.99
CA CYS A 105 21.47 -6.74 13.39
C CYS A 105 21.51 -6.66 11.86
N SER A 106 20.60 -7.37 11.20
CA SER A 106 20.26 -7.18 9.79
C SER A 106 18.74 -7.28 9.64
N ILE A 107 18.22 -6.73 8.55
CA ILE A 107 16.80 -6.83 8.22
C ILE A 107 16.65 -7.21 6.75
N GLU A 108 15.87 -8.25 6.53
CA GLU A 108 15.36 -8.62 5.22
C GLU A 108 13.86 -8.31 5.15
N ALA A 109 13.35 -8.05 3.96
CA ALA A 109 11.95 -7.75 3.72
C ALA A 109 11.40 -8.62 2.59
N CYS A 110 10.15 -9.03 2.69
CA CYS A 110 9.48 -9.76 1.62
C CYS A 110 8.04 -9.27 1.42
N ALA A 111 7.53 -9.61 0.24
CA ALA A 111 6.17 -9.36 -0.13
C ALA A 111 5.43 -10.70 -0.24
N ALA A 112 4.43 -10.86 0.61
CA ALA A 112 3.63 -12.06 0.74
C ALA A 112 2.19 -11.67 1.04
N ARG A 113 1.28 -12.65 0.98
CA ARG A 113 -0.12 -12.41 1.35
C ARG A 113 -0.21 -11.98 2.83
N PRO A 114 -1.13 -11.07 3.20
CA PRO A 114 -1.27 -10.63 4.61
C PRO A 114 -1.59 -11.75 5.61
N ASP A 115 -2.13 -12.86 5.11
CA ASP A 115 -2.46 -14.09 5.83
C ASP A 115 -1.42 -15.22 5.64
N ALA A 116 -0.24 -14.91 5.10
CA ALA A 116 0.84 -15.86 4.93
C ALA A 116 1.21 -16.51 6.27
N ARG A 117 1.28 -17.84 6.26
CA ARG A 117 1.65 -18.61 7.45
C ARG A 117 3.16 -18.57 7.69
N VAL A 118 3.57 -18.83 8.93
CA VAL A 118 4.99 -18.82 9.32
C VAL A 118 5.81 -19.85 8.53
N ASP A 119 5.27 -21.03 8.27
CA ASP A 119 5.91 -22.07 7.45
C ASP A 119 6.09 -21.64 5.98
N GLU A 120 5.13 -20.90 5.42
CA GLU A 120 5.29 -20.29 4.08
C GLU A 120 6.43 -19.25 4.09
N LEU A 121 6.49 -18.38 5.10
CA LEU A 121 7.52 -17.33 5.21
C LEU A 121 8.94 -17.86 5.45
N LEU A 122 9.06 -19.02 6.10
CA LEU A 122 10.32 -19.72 6.35
C LEU A 122 10.74 -20.64 5.21
N ASP A 123 9.86 -20.88 4.23
CA ASP A 123 10.19 -21.67 3.04
C ASP A 123 11.34 -21.01 2.26
N PRO A 124 12.39 -21.75 1.86
CA PRO A 124 13.50 -21.22 1.07
C PRO A 124 13.09 -20.57 -0.26
N ARG A 125 11.89 -20.86 -0.77
CA ARG A 125 11.32 -20.24 -1.98
C ARG A 125 10.77 -18.83 -1.73
N THR A 126 10.56 -18.43 -0.47
CA THR A 126 10.16 -17.07 -0.15
C THR A 126 11.30 -16.11 -0.46
N HIS A 127 11.05 -15.19 -1.38
CA HIS A 127 12.04 -14.23 -1.83
C HIS A 127 12.19 -13.08 -0.83
N TRP A 128 13.23 -13.17 0.00
CA TRP A 128 13.65 -12.13 0.95
C TRP A 128 14.68 -11.20 0.30
N VAL A 129 14.45 -9.89 0.41
CA VAL A 129 15.35 -8.83 -0.05
C VAL A 129 16.07 -8.25 1.16
N GLU A 130 17.40 -8.22 1.16
CA GLU A 130 18.16 -7.52 2.20
C GLU A 130 17.90 -6.01 2.11
N VAL A 131 17.28 -5.44 3.14
CA VAL A 131 16.99 -3.99 3.20
C VAL A 131 17.89 -3.25 4.18
N LEU A 132 18.45 -3.97 5.15
CA LEU A 132 19.52 -3.51 6.04
C LEU A 132 20.58 -4.62 6.13
N PRO A 133 21.78 -4.43 5.55
CA PRO A 133 22.88 -5.38 5.73
C PRO A 133 23.29 -5.45 7.20
N ARG A 134 24.08 -6.47 7.55
CA ARG A 134 24.59 -6.64 8.92
C ARG A 134 25.29 -5.35 9.41
N SER A 135 24.67 -4.71 10.39
CA SER A 135 25.02 -3.39 10.89
C SER A 135 25.23 -3.42 12.40
N PRO A 136 26.22 -2.68 12.93
CA PRO A 136 26.52 -2.66 14.35
C PRO A 136 25.42 -1.96 15.16
N LEU A 137 25.24 -2.39 16.40
CA LEU A 137 24.34 -1.76 17.37
C LEU A 137 25.13 -1.21 18.55
N ALA A 138 24.64 -0.13 19.13
CA ALA A 138 25.01 0.34 20.45
C ALA A 138 23.93 -0.06 21.48
N GLY A 139 24.33 -0.35 22.71
CA GLY A 139 23.43 -0.63 23.82
C GLY A 139 22.76 0.62 24.37
N ASP A 140 21.58 0.46 24.97
CA ASP A 140 20.78 1.56 25.55
C ASP A 140 20.56 2.74 24.59
N THR A 141 20.36 2.43 23.30
CA THR A 141 20.41 3.41 22.21
C THR A 141 19.31 3.15 21.17
N GLN A 142 18.76 4.23 20.60
CA GLN A 142 17.93 4.17 19.40
C GLN A 142 18.82 4.12 18.15
N ASN A 143 19.12 2.91 17.67
CA ASN A 143 19.97 2.72 16.50
C ASN A 143 19.15 2.96 15.22
N ALA A 144 19.41 4.07 14.55
CA ALA A 144 18.62 4.51 13.40
C ALA A 144 19.37 4.24 12.08
N PHE A 145 18.74 3.50 11.17
CA PHE A 145 19.32 3.12 9.89
C PHE A 145 18.41 3.55 8.73
N ALA A 146 18.96 4.33 7.80
CA ALA A 146 18.26 4.66 6.56
C ALA A 146 18.23 3.44 5.63
N VAL A 147 17.11 3.26 4.93
CA VAL A 147 16.91 2.16 3.98
C VAL A 147 16.60 2.76 2.61
N SER A 148 17.33 2.31 1.59
CA SER A 148 17.14 2.75 0.20
C SER A 148 16.70 1.57 -0.64
N CYS A 149 15.43 1.19 -0.52
CA CYS A 149 14.80 0.18 -1.37
C CYS A 149 13.51 0.78 -1.96
N PRO A 150 13.29 0.72 -3.29
CA PRO A 150 12.10 1.30 -3.90
C PRO A 150 10.86 0.41 -3.75
N PHE A 151 11.02 -0.82 -3.24
CA PHE A 151 9.96 -1.80 -3.19
C PHE A 151 9.08 -1.67 -1.94
N ARG A 152 7.82 -2.01 -2.15
CA ARG A 152 6.79 -2.20 -1.13
C ARG A 152 6.94 -3.60 -0.55
N PHE A 153 6.99 -3.67 0.76
CA PHE A 153 7.02 -4.93 1.50
C PHE A 153 5.80 -5.11 2.39
N THR A 154 5.62 -6.33 2.87
CA THR A 154 4.52 -6.72 3.76
C THR A 154 5.03 -7.36 5.05
N HIS A 155 6.22 -7.95 5.01
CA HIS A 155 6.84 -8.63 6.13
C HIS A 155 8.32 -8.28 6.20
N LEU A 156 8.88 -8.34 7.40
CA LEU A 156 10.29 -8.20 7.71
C LEU A 156 10.79 -9.41 8.48
N ARG A 157 12.08 -9.72 8.33
CA ARG A 157 12.84 -10.60 9.20
C ARG A 157 13.95 -9.80 9.84
N LEU A 158 13.83 -9.54 11.15
CA LEU A 158 14.90 -8.98 11.96
C LEU A 158 15.80 -10.12 12.41
N SER A 159 17.10 -10.04 12.12
CA SER A 159 18.10 -10.97 12.63
C SER A 159 19.06 -10.24 13.57
N ILE A 160 19.37 -10.83 14.72
CA ILE A 160 20.30 -10.29 15.73
C ILE A 160 21.48 -11.24 15.93
N TYR A 161 22.68 -10.68 16.06
CA TYR A 161 23.91 -11.47 16.05
C TYR A 161 24.74 -11.28 17.33
N PRO A 162 25.17 -12.38 18.00
CA PRO A 162 24.64 -13.75 17.86
C PRO A 162 23.29 -13.97 18.55
N ASP A 163 23.01 -13.17 19.57
CA ASP A 163 21.85 -13.21 20.47
C ASP A 163 21.78 -11.89 21.26
N GLY A 164 20.75 -11.72 22.08
CA GLY A 164 20.63 -10.57 22.98
C GLY A 164 19.22 -10.01 23.04
N GLY A 165 19.11 -8.75 23.46
CA GLY A 165 17.83 -8.07 23.62
C GLY A 165 17.67 -6.79 22.79
N VAL A 166 16.44 -6.61 22.28
CA VAL A 166 15.98 -5.43 21.54
C VAL A 166 14.66 -4.96 22.15
N ALA A 167 14.60 -3.71 22.57
CA ALA A 167 13.45 -3.14 23.24
C ALA A 167 12.30 -2.83 22.27
N ARG A 168 12.60 -2.15 21.15
CA ARG A 168 11.60 -1.82 20.11
C ARG A 168 12.18 -1.94 18.71
N LEU A 169 11.30 -2.27 17.77
CA LEU A 169 11.51 -2.09 16.35
C LEU A 169 10.52 -1.04 15.84
N ARG A 170 11.00 -0.03 15.11
CA ARG A 170 10.17 0.90 14.34
C ARG A 170 10.54 0.82 12.87
N VAL A 171 9.55 0.81 12.00
CA VAL A 171 9.72 0.66 10.55
C VAL A 171 9.09 1.87 9.89
N HIS A 172 9.89 2.89 9.65
CA HIS A 172 9.42 4.14 9.08
C HIS A 172 9.36 4.06 7.56
N GLY A 173 8.23 4.46 6.97
CA GLY A 173 8.12 4.45 5.53
C GLY A 173 6.82 5.02 4.97
N ASP A 174 6.66 4.84 3.66
CA ASP A 174 5.49 5.31 2.94
C ASP A 174 4.50 4.17 2.78
N ALA A 175 3.27 4.36 3.25
CA ALA A 175 2.18 3.43 3.02
C ALA A 175 1.88 3.32 1.50
N VAL A 176 1.75 2.09 1.01
CA VAL A 176 1.38 1.77 -0.38
C VAL A 176 0.33 0.64 -0.36
N PRO A 177 -0.93 0.93 0.00
CA PRO A 177 -1.96 -0.10 -0.03
C PRO A 177 -2.35 -0.49 -1.47
N ASP A 178 -3.05 -1.61 -1.61
CA ASP A 178 -3.58 -2.07 -2.90
C ASP A 178 -4.91 -1.36 -3.19
N TRP A 179 -4.84 -0.26 -3.93
CA TRP A 179 -6.00 0.57 -4.30
C TRP A 179 -7.04 -0.14 -5.17
N ARG A 180 -6.71 -1.30 -5.76
CA ARG A 180 -7.71 -2.13 -6.47
C ARG A 180 -8.71 -2.76 -5.51
N ARG A 181 -8.40 -2.82 -4.21
CA ARG A 181 -9.28 -3.34 -3.15
C ARG A 181 -10.05 -2.22 -2.42
N LEU A 182 -9.50 -1.01 -2.42
CA LEU A 182 -10.03 0.16 -1.71
C LEU A 182 -11.04 0.93 -2.56
N ASP A 183 -10.69 1.25 -3.81
CA ASP A 183 -11.51 2.03 -4.72
C ASP A 183 -12.61 1.15 -5.34
N ARG A 184 -13.75 1.09 -4.64
CA ARG A 184 -14.97 0.46 -5.14
C ARG A 184 -15.88 1.52 -5.74
N PRO A 185 -16.45 1.31 -6.94
CA PRO A 185 -17.33 2.28 -7.57
C PRO A 185 -18.44 2.74 -6.63
N GLY A 186 -18.49 4.04 -6.37
CA GLY A 186 -19.51 4.66 -5.54
C GLY A 186 -19.32 4.57 -4.03
N ALA A 187 -18.25 3.91 -3.54
CA ALA A 187 -17.94 3.86 -2.12
C ALA A 187 -17.21 5.14 -1.67
N GLU A 188 -17.60 5.66 -0.51
CA GLU A 188 -16.79 6.64 0.19
C GLU A 188 -15.64 5.96 0.93
N ILE A 189 -14.49 6.60 0.92
CA ILE A 189 -13.29 6.19 1.65
C ILE A 189 -12.80 7.37 2.50
N ASP A 190 -12.10 7.07 3.60
CA ASP A 190 -11.38 8.10 4.34
C ASP A 190 -10.07 8.44 3.59
N LEU A 191 -10.09 9.53 2.84
CA LEU A 191 -8.96 10.07 2.10
C LEU A 191 -7.85 10.55 3.04
N ALA A 192 -8.12 10.81 4.32
CA ALA A 192 -7.09 11.15 5.28
C ALA A 192 -6.55 9.94 6.04
N ALA A 193 -7.10 8.73 5.89
CA ALA A 193 -6.66 7.58 6.69
C ALA A 193 -5.25 7.10 6.30
N ALA A 194 -4.41 6.88 7.32
CA ALA A 194 -3.08 6.30 7.13
C ALA A 194 -3.15 4.93 6.43
N GLU A 195 -4.18 4.13 6.73
CA GLU A 195 -4.39 2.81 6.14
C GLU A 195 -4.71 2.84 4.63
N ASN A 196 -5.17 3.99 4.13
CA ASN A 196 -5.43 4.22 2.71
C ASN A 196 -4.23 4.84 1.98
N GLY A 197 -3.18 5.24 2.72
CA GLY A 197 -1.96 5.81 2.15
C GLY A 197 -1.78 7.32 2.40
N ALA A 198 -2.66 7.95 3.19
CA ALA A 198 -2.50 9.34 3.58
C ALA A 198 -1.30 9.53 4.54
N SER A 199 -0.76 10.74 4.58
CA SER A 199 0.35 11.07 5.47
C SER A 199 0.25 12.50 5.98
N VAL A 200 0.67 12.73 7.22
CA VAL A 200 0.80 14.08 7.78
C VAL A 200 2.21 14.58 7.47
N LEU A 201 2.31 15.52 6.53
CA LEU A 201 3.57 16.03 5.99
C LEU A 201 4.30 16.92 7.00
N SER A 202 3.55 17.84 7.63
CA SER A 202 4.09 18.84 8.53
C SER A 202 3.02 19.36 9.49
N CYS A 203 3.46 20.03 10.56
CA CYS A 203 2.59 20.69 11.52
C CYS A 203 3.33 21.88 12.16
N SER A 204 2.59 22.87 12.66
CA SER A 204 3.18 24.04 13.32
C SER A 204 3.90 23.69 14.62
N ASP A 205 3.36 22.73 15.37
CA ASP A 205 3.84 22.31 16.68
C ASP A 205 3.50 20.84 16.96
N MET A 206 4.34 20.16 17.74
CA MET A 206 4.16 18.75 18.12
C MET A 206 4.66 18.56 19.55
N PHE A 207 3.91 19.08 20.53
CA PHE A 207 4.32 19.03 21.94
C PHE A 207 4.09 17.65 22.55
N PHE A 208 2.89 17.10 22.35
CA PHE A 208 2.53 15.74 22.77
C PHE A 208 1.81 15.00 21.64
N GLY A 209 2.08 13.69 21.55
CA GLY A 209 1.61 12.87 20.44
C GLY A 209 2.36 13.15 19.14
N VAL A 210 2.45 12.15 18.26
CA VAL A 210 3.04 12.33 16.93
C VAL A 210 1.97 12.77 15.94
N ARG A 211 2.33 13.64 15.00
CA ARG A 211 1.38 14.22 14.03
C ARG A 211 0.52 13.18 13.29
N HIS A 212 1.05 12.00 12.97
CA HIS A 212 0.32 10.93 12.32
C HIS A 212 -0.83 10.36 13.16
N ASN A 213 -0.85 10.56 14.48
CA ASN A 213 -1.96 10.13 15.34
C ASN A 213 -3.33 10.64 14.87
N LEU A 214 -3.37 11.81 14.23
CA LEU A 214 -4.59 12.38 13.64
C LEU A 214 -5.28 11.43 12.66
N ILE A 215 -4.51 10.63 11.93
CA ILE A 215 -4.99 9.84 10.80
C ILE A 215 -4.96 8.33 11.05
N MET A 216 -4.60 7.91 12.26
CA MET A 216 -4.52 6.49 12.64
C MET A 216 -5.91 5.87 12.79
N PRO A 217 -6.07 4.54 12.63
CA PRO A 217 -7.36 3.87 12.75
C PRO A 217 -8.06 4.07 14.11
N GLY A 218 -9.38 3.83 14.12
CA GLY A 218 -10.21 3.89 15.31
C GLY A 218 -10.26 5.27 15.96
N ARG A 219 -10.64 5.30 17.24
CA ARG A 219 -10.60 6.51 18.09
C ARG A 219 -9.38 6.46 18.99
N ALA A 220 -8.91 7.62 19.47
CA ALA A 220 -7.83 7.63 20.44
C ALA A 220 -8.19 6.83 21.70
N ALA A 221 -7.23 6.06 22.24
CA ALA A 221 -7.41 5.36 23.52
C ALA A 221 -7.22 6.27 24.75
N ASN A 222 -6.45 7.35 24.58
CA ASN A 222 -6.18 8.39 25.57
C ASN A 222 -5.62 9.64 24.85
N MET A 223 -5.29 10.71 25.59
CA MET A 223 -4.78 11.96 25.01
C MET A 223 -3.44 11.80 24.26
N GLY A 224 -2.55 10.91 24.72
CA GLY A 224 -1.27 10.65 24.06
C GLY A 224 -1.41 9.98 22.70
N ASP A 225 -2.61 9.49 22.39
CA ASP A 225 -2.98 8.89 21.12
C ASP A 225 -3.60 9.90 20.12
N GLY A 226 -3.60 11.20 20.43
CA GLY A 226 -3.97 12.31 19.54
C GLY A 226 -2.77 13.15 19.11
N TRP A 227 -3.04 14.30 18.50
CA TRP A 227 -2.06 15.37 18.25
C TRP A 227 -2.37 16.55 19.18
N GLU A 228 -1.37 17.04 19.90
CA GLU A 228 -1.52 18.15 20.85
C GLU A 228 -0.37 19.16 20.72
N THR A 229 -0.74 20.45 20.72
CA THR A 229 0.20 21.56 20.63
C THR A 229 0.41 22.28 21.96
N ARG A 230 1.50 23.06 22.05
CA ARG A 230 1.76 23.92 23.21
C ARG A 230 0.69 24.99 23.33
N ARG A 231 0.31 25.31 24.57
CA ARG A 231 -0.56 26.45 24.88
C ARG A 231 0.05 27.75 24.34
N ARG A 232 -0.69 28.43 23.47
CA ARG A 232 -0.34 29.72 22.87
C ARG A 232 -0.83 30.86 23.77
N ARG A 233 -0.05 31.95 23.80
CA ARG A 233 -0.35 33.17 24.58
C ARG A 233 -0.55 34.42 23.72
N GLY A 234 -0.15 34.37 22.45
CA GLY A 234 -0.29 35.45 21.47
C GLY A 234 -1.32 35.12 20.38
N PRO A 235 -1.52 36.03 19.41
CA PRO A 235 -2.41 35.76 18.27
C PRO A 235 -1.88 34.59 17.41
N GLY A 236 -2.77 34.02 16.60
CA GLY A 236 -2.45 32.94 15.67
C GLY A 236 -3.22 31.65 15.95
N TYR A 237 -2.74 30.58 15.35
CA TYR A 237 -3.34 29.24 15.38
C TYR A 237 -2.26 28.19 15.14
N ASP A 238 -2.58 26.94 15.42
CA ASP A 238 -1.77 25.79 15.05
C ASP A 238 -2.39 25.04 13.87
N TRP A 239 -1.55 24.32 13.12
CA TRP A 239 -2.00 23.64 11.91
C TRP A 239 -1.31 22.30 11.69
N ALA A 240 -2.00 21.39 11.01
CA ALA A 240 -1.47 20.13 10.51
C ALA A 240 -1.79 19.99 9.01
N LEU A 241 -0.76 19.68 8.21
CA LEU A 241 -0.83 19.49 6.77
C LEU A 241 -0.90 18.00 6.44
N VAL A 242 -1.99 17.58 5.82
CA VAL A 242 -2.26 16.19 5.45
C VAL A 242 -2.24 16.05 3.94
N ALA A 243 -1.38 15.19 3.42
CA ALA A 243 -1.50 14.66 2.07
C ALA A 243 -2.58 13.58 2.07
N LEU A 244 -3.61 13.78 1.25
CA LEU A 244 -4.67 12.80 1.09
C LEU A 244 -4.13 11.55 0.39
N ALA A 245 -4.75 10.42 0.68
CA ALA A 245 -4.39 9.12 0.12
C ALA A 245 -4.53 9.07 -1.41
N ALA A 246 -5.46 9.86 -1.96
CA ALA A 246 -5.57 10.17 -3.38
C ALA A 246 -6.19 11.57 -3.56
N GLU A 247 -6.05 12.13 -4.77
CA GLU A 247 -6.91 13.24 -5.19
C GLU A 247 -8.37 12.82 -5.08
N GLY A 248 -9.19 13.64 -4.44
CA GLY A 248 -10.58 13.27 -4.19
C GLY A 248 -11.51 14.45 -3.95
N GLU A 249 -12.79 14.14 -4.08
CA GLU A 249 -13.91 15.00 -3.72
C GLU A 249 -14.41 14.59 -2.33
N ILE A 250 -14.43 15.55 -1.41
CA ILE A 250 -14.82 15.41 -0.02
C ILE A 250 -16.35 15.46 0.09
N GLY A 251 -16.94 14.44 0.69
CA GLY A 251 -18.36 14.38 1.02
C GLY A 251 -18.65 14.72 2.48
N ARG A 252 -17.74 14.35 3.39
CA ARG A 252 -17.87 14.59 4.83
C ARG A 252 -16.54 14.71 5.53
N ILE A 253 -16.50 15.53 6.57
CA ILE A 253 -15.34 15.64 7.46
C ILE A 253 -15.72 15.30 8.90
N GLU A 254 -14.87 14.57 9.61
CA GLU A 254 -14.95 14.37 11.06
C GLU A 254 -13.73 14.99 11.76
N VAL A 255 -13.98 15.83 12.76
CA VAL A 255 -12.97 16.26 13.74
C VAL A 255 -13.35 15.71 15.11
N ASP A 256 -12.59 14.74 15.60
CA ASP A 256 -12.79 14.13 16.92
C ASP A 256 -11.84 14.77 17.94
N THR A 257 -12.38 15.28 19.04
CA THR A 257 -11.63 15.82 20.19
C THR A 257 -11.63 14.83 21.37
N ASN A 258 -11.83 13.53 21.09
CA ASN A 258 -11.82 12.47 22.09
C ASN A 258 -10.64 12.61 23.07
N HIS A 259 -10.90 12.34 24.34
CA HIS A 259 -10.01 12.55 25.49
C HIS A 259 -9.51 13.98 25.79
N PHE A 260 -9.65 14.95 24.88
CA PHE A 260 -9.29 16.34 25.14
C PHE A 260 -10.46 17.08 25.82
N LYS A 261 -10.42 17.08 27.17
CA LYS A 261 -11.52 17.61 27.99
C LYS A 261 -11.33 19.07 28.39
N GLY A 262 -10.09 19.45 28.71
CA GLY A 262 -9.74 20.81 29.15
C GLY A 262 -8.73 21.53 28.25
N ASN A 263 -8.27 20.86 27.19
CA ASN A 263 -7.26 21.32 26.26
C ASN A 263 -7.63 20.98 24.81
N TYR A 264 -8.93 20.86 24.51
CA TYR A 264 -9.42 20.87 23.13
C TYR A 264 -9.31 22.29 22.55
N PRO A 265 -9.20 22.45 21.23
CA PRO A 265 -9.21 23.77 20.61
C PRO A 265 -10.58 24.43 20.77
N ASP A 266 -10.60 25.75 20.90
CA ASP A 266 -11.84 26.52 20.94
C ASP A 266 -12.62 26.43 19.61
N GLY A 267 -11.90 26.30 18.50
CA GLY A 267 -12.48 26.04 17.19
C GLY A 267 -11.48 25.51 16.18
N CYS A 268 -11.99 25.07 15.02
CA CYS A 268 -11.17 24.67 13.88
C CYS A 268 -11.64 25.30 12.57
N MET A 269 -10.76 25.30 11.57
CA MET A 269 -11.03 25.61 10.17
C MET A 269 -10.29 24.58 9.33
N ILE A 270 -10.88 24.18 8.20
CA ILE A 270 -10.29 23.19 7.31
C ILE A 270 -10.23 23.76 5.91
N GLU A 271 -9.07 23.65 5.29
CA GLU A 271 -8.81 24.13 3.93
C GLU A 271 -8.28 23.00 3.05
N GLY A 272 -8.56 23.08 1.75
CA GLY A 272 -8.12 22.13 0.75
C GLY A 272 -7.32 22.81 -0.36
N ILE A 273 -6.40 22.07 -0.96
CA ILE A 273 -5.63 22.52 -2.12
C ILE A 273 -5.38 21.33 -3.06
N ASP A 274 -5.41 21.60 -4.36
CA ASP A 274 -4.84 20.69 -5.34
C ASP A 274 -3.43 21.16 -5.72
N ALA A 275 -2.44 20.41 -5.26
CA ALA A 275 -1.03 20.76 -5.32
C ALA A 275 -0.17 19.48 -5.39
N ALA A 276 -0.57 18.52 -6.23
CA ALA A 276 0.17 17.27 -6.42
C ALA A 276 1.65 17.54 -6.71
N GLY A 277 2.55 16.89 -5.97
CA GLY A 277 4.00 16.99 -6.16
C GLY A 277 4.68 18.22 -5.57
N ARG A 278 3.94 19.19 -4.98
CA ARG A 278 4.55 20.30 -4.25
C ARG A 278 5.16 19.84 -2.92
N ALA A 279 6.30 20.41 -2.55
CA ALA A 279 6.97 20.10 -1.29
C ALA A 279 6.17 20.63 -0.08
N ALA A 280 6.37 20.03 1.10
CA ALA A 280 5.63 20.40 2.31
C ALA A 280 5.87 21.87 2.73
N GLU A 281 7.08 22.37 2.52
CA GLU A 281 7.48 23.75 2.81
C GLU A 281 6.74 24.75 1.92
N GLU A 282 6.57 24.42 0.64
CA GLU A 282 5.83 25.24 -0.33
C GLU A 282 4.32 25.25 -0.04
N LEU A 283 3.78 24.13 0.46
CA LEU A 283 2.38 23.99 0.84
C LEU A 283 2.05 24.80 2.11
N ALA A 284 2.95 24.79 3.09
CA ALA A 284 2.76 25.49 4.36
C ALA A 284 2.55 27.00 4.17
N GLY A 285 3.31 27.62 3.24
CA GLY A 285 3.22 29.04 2.92
C GLY A 285 2.30 29.40 1.74
N ALA A 286 1.58 28.43 1.19
CA ALA A 286 0.73 28.63 0.03
C ALA A 286 -0.46 29.57 0.33
N SER A 287 -0.92 30.33 -0.66
CA SER A 287 -2.04 31.28 -0.55
C SER A 287 -3.30 30.85 -1.30
N ASP A 288 -3.23 29.77 -2.06
CA ASP A 288 -4.27 29.17 -2.90
C ASP A 288 -5.12 28.11 -2.17
N TRP A 289 -4.99 28.03 -0.84
CA TRP A 289 -5.87 27.23 0.01
C TRP A 289 -7.32 27.68 -0.12
N ARG A 290 -8.21 26.73 -0.37
CA ARG A 290 -9.66 26.95 -0.44
C ARG A 290 -10.31 26.51 0.86
N GLU A 291 -11.13 27.36 1.45
CA GLU A 291 -11.90 27.01 2.64
C GLU A 291 -12.86 25.85 2.32
N ILE A 292 -12.77 24.78 3.13
CA ILE A 292 -13.71 23.66 3.10
C ILE A 292 -14.68 23.80 4.27
N VAL A 293 -14.17 23.93 5.49
CA VAL A 293 -14.98 24.17 6.69
C VAL A 293 -14.58 25.53 7.26
N PRO A 294 -15.52 26.49 7.37
CA PRO A 294 -15.25 27.79 7.97
C PRO A 294 -14.90 27.64 9.45
N ARG A 295 -14.35 28.69 10.05
CA ARG A 295 -14.00 28.68 11.47
C ARG A 295 -15.23 28.35 12.33
N THR A 296 -15.22 27.17 12.94
CA THR A 296 -16.35 26.62 13.69
C THR A 296 -15.92 26.24 15.11
N LYS A 297 -16.81 26.45 16.09
CA LYS A 297 -16.57 26.09 17.49
C LYS A 297 -16.51 24.58 17.66
N LEU A 298 -15.58 24.13 18.49
CA LEU A 298 -15.50 22.73 18.93
C LEU A 298 -15.97 22.59 20.38
N GLN A 299 -16.31 21.37 20.76
CA GLN A 299 -16.68 20.96 22.10
C GLN A 299 -15.69 19.93 22.63
N ALA A 300 -15.48 19.92 23.93
CA ALA A 300 -14.64 18.94 24.62
C ALA A 300 -15.10 17.51 24.35
N HIS A 301 -14.17 16.57 24.13
CA HIS A 301 -14.46 15.14 24.10
C HIS A 301 -15.57 14.73 23.11
N THR A 302 -15.66 15.42 21.98
CA THR A 302 -16.79 15.34 21.05
C THR A 302 -16.34 15.07 19.62
N ARG A 303 -17.16 14.31 18.87
CA ARG A 303 -17.04 14.14 17.43
C ARG A 303 -17.86 15.21 16.72
N HIS A 304 -17.23 15.94 15.82
CA HIS A 304 -17.85 16.99 15.02
C HIS A 304 -17.89 16.50 13.58
N PHE A 305 -19.09 16.44 13.00
CA PHE A 305 -19.30 16.03 11.62
C PHE A 305 -19.70 17.25 10.80
N PHE A 306 -19.06 17.42 9.64
CA PHE A 306 -19.34 18.49 8.70
C PHE A 306 -19.74 17.88 7.37
N GLU A 307 -20.95 18.16 6.92
CA GLU A 307 -21.51 17.69 5.64
C GLU A 307 -22.14 18.87 4.89
N GLU A 308 -23.12 19.53 5.52
CA GLU A 308 -23.82 20.68 4.92
C GLU A 308 -22.99 21.98 5.00
N GLU A 309 -22.02 22.03 5.91
CA GLU A 309 -21.16 23.19 6.16
C GLU A 309 -20.01 23.30 5.15
N LEU A 310 -19.79 22.28 4.31
CA LEU A 310 -18.70 22.25 3.36
C LEU A 310 -18.87 23.34 2.29
N GLN A 311 -17.94 24.30 2.23
CA GLN A 311 -17.92 25.37 1.23
C GLN A 311 -17.28 24.94 -0.10
N ALA A 312 -16.49 23.87 -0.08
CA ALA A 312 -15.86 23.28 -1.25
C ALA A 312 -15.65 21.78 -1.06
N ALA A 313 -16.01 20.99 -2.08
CA ALA A 313 -15.81 19.54 -2.07
C ALA A 313 -14.47 19.12 -2.69
N GLY A 314 -13.86 19.93 -3.57
CA GLY A 314 -12.61 19.57 -4.26
C GLY A 314 -12.71 19.68 -5.79
N PRO A 315 -11.91 18.92 -6.55
CA PRO A 315 -10.95 17.92 -6.07
C PRO A 315 -9.80 18.54 -5.26
N PHE A 316 -9.28 17.79 -4.29
CA PHE A 316 -8.13 18.18 -3.48
C PHE A 316 -7.12 17.03 -3.36
N THR A 317 -5.84 17.37 -3.26
CA THR A 317 -4.76 16.41 -2.95
C THR A 317 -4.23 16.58 -1.53
N HIS A 318 -4.43 17.75 -0.92
CA HIS A 318 -4.00 18.04 0.44
C HIS A 318 -5.08 18.79 1.21
N VAL A 319 -5.10 18.58 2.53
CA VAL A 319 -5.96 19.29 3.47
C VAL A 319 -5.10 19.87 4.60
N ARG A 320 -5.45 21.07 5.05
CA ARG A 320 -4.87 21.70 6.23
C ARG A 320 -5.93 21.83 7.32
N LEU A 321 -5.71 21.18 8.45
CA LEU A 321 -6.49 21.38 9.67
C LEU A 321 -5.86 22.53 10.46
N ASN A 322 -6.61 23.61 10.68
CA ASN A 322 -6.22 24.73 11.53
C ASN A 322 -7.01 24.67 12.84
N ILE A 323 -6.34 24.78 13.98
CA ILE A 323 -6.94 24.77 15.32
C ILE A 323 -6.65 26.07 16.06
N TYR A 324 -7.66 26.62 16.73
CA TYR A 324 -7.59 27.95 17.33
C TYR A 324 -7.82 27.91 18.85
N PRO A 325 -7.03 28.67 19.64
CA PRO A 325 -5.69 29.19 19.29
C PRO A 325 -4.60 28.11 19.26
N ASP A 326 -4.87 26.98 19.92
CA ASP A 326 -4.02 25.81 20.16
C ASP A 326 -4.91 24.68 20.72
N GLY A 327 -4.33 23.52 21.01
CA GLY A 327 -5.02 22.44 21.74
C GLY A 327 -4.74 21.07 21.15
N GLY A 328 -5.61 20.11 21.47
CA GLY A 328 -5.47 18.72 21.05
C GLY A 328 -6.65 18.17 20.27
N VAL A 329 -6.35 17.44 19.20
CA VAL A 329 -7.31 16.75 18.34
C VAL A 329 -6.99 15.27 18.32
N SER A 330 -8.01 14.44 18.51
CA SER A 330 -7.88 12.98 18.50
C SER A 330 -7.74 12.47 17.08
N ARG A 331 -8.68 12.78 16.19
CA ARG A 331 -8.72 12.28 14.82
C ARG A 331 -9.24 13.32 13.84
N LEU A 332 -8.75 13.21 12.61
CA LEU A 332 -9.30 13.86 11.44
C LEU A 332 -9.69 12.77 10.43
N ARG A 333 -10.93 12.79 9.96
CA ARG A 333 -11.41 11.94 8.86
C ARG A 333 -11.85 12.83 7.72
N ILE A 334 -11.44 12.50 6.50
CA ILE A 334 -11.86 13.19 5.28
C ILE A 334 -12.54 12.14 4.40
N LEU A 335 -13.83 11.93 4.62
CA LEU A 335 -14.60 10.96 3.87
C LEU A 335 -15.01 11.55 2.53
N GLY A 336 -14.78 10.80 1.47
CA GLY A 336 -15.07 11.25 0.12
C GLY A 336 -14.79 10.18 -0.92
N ARG A 337 -14.73 10.60 -2.17
CA ARG A 337 -14.49 9.74 -3.32
C ARG A 337 -13.18 10.15 -3.97
N ALA A 338 -12.31 9.19 -4.26
CA ALA A 338 -11.17 9.47 -5.10
C ALA A 338 -11.64 9.84 -6.51
N THR A 339 -11.00 10.84 -7.13
CA THR A 339 -11.21 11.09 -8.56
C THR A 339 -10.66 9.89 -9.34
N ARG A 340 -11.15 9.71 -10.58
CA ARG A 340 -10.63 8.65 -11.46
C ARG A 340 -9.12 8.76 -11.66
N GLY A 341 -8.62 10.00 -11.81
CA GLY A 341 -7.19 10.30 -11.91
C GLY A 341 -6.43 9.96 -10.63
N GLY A 342 -6.95 10.36 -9.46
CA GLY A 342 -6.37 10.05 -8.15
C GLY A 342 -6.25 8.54 -7.90
N ALA A 343 -7.31 7.78 -8.16
CA ALA A 343 -7.30 6.32 -8.02
C ALA A 343 -6.33 5.64 -8.99
N ALA A 344 -6.29 6.09 -10.26
CA ALA A 344 -5.35 5.58 -11.25
C ALA A 344 -3.89 5.85 -10.87
N ALA A 345 -3.59 7.05 -10.37
CA ALA A 345 -2.26 7.40 -9.88
C ALA A 345 -1.82 6.50 -8.71
N GLN A 346 -2.72 6.17 -7.79
CA GLN A 346 -2.40 5.25 -6.68
C GLN A 346 -2.22 3.80 -7.14
N ARG A 347 -2.98 3.32 -8.12
CA ARG A 347 -2.78 1.99 -8.72
C ARG A 347 -1.48 1.90 -9.51
N LEU A 348 -1.08 2.97 -10.20
CA LEU A 348 0.22 3.07 -10.86
C LEU A 348 1.36 3.10 -9.84
N ARG A 349 1.22 3.88 -8.76
CA ARG A 349 2.18 3.92 -7.65
C ARG A 349 2.33 2.54 -7.00
N TRP A 350 1.22 1.84 -6.76
CA TRP A 350 1.23 0.47 -6.28
C TRP A 350 2.01 -0.46 -7.22
N LEU A 351 1.71 -0.43 -8.53
CA LEU A 351 2.39 -1.25 -9.53
C LEU A 351 3.89 -0.95 -9.56
N ASN A 352 4.30 0.31 -9.52
CA ASN A 352 5.70 0.73 -9.52
C ASN A 352 6.47 0.28 -8.27
N ALA A 353 5.79 0.16 -7.14
CA ALA A 353 6.41 -0.23 -5.88
C ALA A 353 6.51 -1.75 -5.70
N LEU A 354 5.87 -2.59 -6.50
CA LEU A 354 5.95 -4.04 -6.34
C LEU A 354 7.38 -4.56 -6.52
N THR A 355 7.72 -5.65 -5.82
CA THR A 355 8.92 -6.42 -6.15
C THR A 355 8.83 -6.96 -7.58
N GLU A 356 9.96 -7.28 -8.22
CA GLU A 356 9.94 -7.81 -9.60
C GLU A 356 9.03 -9.03 -9.78
N PRO A 357 9.06 -10.05 -8.88
CA PRO A 357 8.18 -11.21 -9.00
C PRO A 357 6.69 -10.85 -8.86
N GLU A 358 6.33 -9.98 -7.92
CA GLU A 358 4.95 -9.54 -7.74
C GLU A 358 4.44 -8.71 -8.94
N ALA A 359 5.30 -7.87 -9.50
CA ALA A 359 4.95 -7.05 -10.65
C ALA A 359 4.72 -7.90 -11.89
N ALA A 360 5.60 -8.87 -12.14
CA ALA A 360 5.43 -9.82 -13.22
C ALA A 360 4.10 -10.57 -13.06
N GLU A 361 3.79 -11.07 -11.86
CA GLU A 361 2.52 -11.75 -11.60
C GLU A 361 1.30 -10.83 -11.80
N ALA A 362 1.36 -9.58 -11.30
CA ALA A 362 0.30 -8.61 -11.48
C ALA A 362 0.05 -8.26 -12.97
N LEU A 363 1.12 -8.16 -13.76
CA LEU A 363 1.08 -7.84 -15.18
C LEU A 363 0.70 -9.05 -16.04
N ARG A 364 0.99 -10.27 -15.60
CA ARG A 364 0.60 -11.52 -16.27
C ARG A 364 -0.90 -11.60 -16.49
N VAL A 365 -1.71 -11.00 -15.61
CA VAL A 365 -3.17 -10.91 -15.77
C VAL A 365 -3.60 -10.15 -17.03
N ALA A 366 -2.79 -9.20 -17.50
CA ALA A 366 -3.10 -8.41 -18.70
C ALA A 366 -2.77 -9.15 -20.00
N CYS A 367 -1.61 -9.83 -20.08
CA CYS A 367 -1.14 -10.43 -21.34
C CYS A 367 -1.04 -11.97 -21.34
N GLY A 368 -0.86 -12.63 -20.20
CA GLY A 368 -0.65 -14.09 -20.11
C GLY A 368 0.79 -14.58 -20.36
N SER A 369 1.58 -13.86 -21.18
CA SER A 369 3.00 -14.18 -21.46
C SER A 369 3.91 -13.84 -20.28
N SER A 370 4.74 -14.81 -19.87
CA SER A 370 5.78 -14.66 -18.84
C SER A 370 6.87 -13.69 -19.30
N ALA A 371 7.32 -13.81 -20.56
CA ALA A 371 8.37 -12.97 -21.13
C ALA A 371 7.93 -11.49 -21.18
N TRP A 372 6.70 -11.23 -21.60
CA TRP A 372 6.15 -9.87 -21.60
C TRP A 372 6.04 -9.31 -20.19
N ALA A 373 5.52 -10.10 -19.24
CA ALA A 373 5.35 -9.66 -17.86
C ALA A 373 6.69 -9.34 -17.17
N ALA A 374 7.73 -10.15 -17.41
CA ALA A 374 9.08 -9.88 -16.91
C ALA A 374 9.69 -8.61 -17.52
N GLN A 375 9.53 -8.39 -18.83
CA GLN A 375 9.97 -7.15 -19.50
C GLN A 375 9.28 -5.91 -18.90
N MET A 376 7.96 -5.98 -18.69
CA MET A 376 7.20 -4.90 -18.09
C MET A 376 7.56 -4.66 -16.62
N ALA A 377 7.82 -5.73 -15.85
CA ALA A 377 8.26 -5.63 -14.47
C ALA A 377 9.61 -4.90 -14.35
N ALA A 378 10.54 -5.17 -15.28
CA ALA A 378 11.86 -4.53 -15.36
C ALA A 378 11.83 -3.10 -15.93
N ALA A 379 10.82 -2.76 -16.75
CA ALA A 379 10.67 -1.42 -17.34
C ALA A 379 10.16 -0.36 -16.36
N ARG A 380 9.72 -0.76 -15.16
CA ARG A 380 9.27 0.15 -14.09
C ARG A 380 10.43 1.00 -13.55
N PRO A 381 10.16 2.21 -13.03
CA PRO A 381 8.83 2.79 -12.80
C PRO A 381 8.24 3.50 -14.03
N PHE A 382 6.92 3.43 -14.18
CA PHE A 382 6.15 4.18 -15.15
C PHE A 382 5.73 5.54 -14.59
N ARG A 383 5.85 6.62 -15.37
CA ARG A 383 5.55 7.99 -14.92
C ARG A 383 4.05 8.29 -14.93
N ASP A 384 3.37 7.77 -15.94
CA ASP A 384 1.97 8.00 -16.25
C ASP A 384 1.44 6.81 -17.08
N GLU A 385 0.16 6.85 -17.41
CA GLU A 385 -0.50 5.85 -18.25
C GLU A 385 0.13 5.77 -19.65
N GLU A 386 0.48 6.89 -20.26
CA GLU A 386 1.07 6.93 -21.61
C GLU A 386 2.40 6.15 -21.64
N HIS A 387 3.27 6.36 -20.64
CA HIS A 387 4.52 5.64 -20.51
C HIS A 387 4.31 4.14 -20.31
N LEU A 388 3.32 3.75 -19.49
CA LEU A 388 2.95 2.34 -19.30
C LEU A 388 2.52 1.70 -20.62
N LEU A 389 1.62 2.34 -21.38
CA LEU A 389 1.09 1.78 -22.62
C LEU A 389 2.15 1.75 -23.73
N ALA A 390 3.02 2.76 -23.80
CA ALA A 390 4.15 2.78 -24.72
C ALA A 390 5.14 1.64 -24.43
N ALA A 391 5.49 1.43 -23.16
CA ALA A 391 6.33 0.30 -22.74
C ALA A 391 5.66 -1.05 -23.04
N ALA A 392 4.35 -1.17 -22.80
CA ALA A 392 3.56 -2.36 -23.12
C ALA A 392 3.61 -2.72 -24.60
N ALA A 393 3.44 -1.73 -25.48
CA ALA A 393 3.50 -1.91 -26.93
C ALA A 393 4.91 -2.34 -27.39
N GLN A 394 5.96 -1.72 -26.83
CA GLN A 394 7.35 -2.09 -27.13
C GLN A 394 7.69 -3.49 -26.63
N GLY A 395 7.27 -3.84 -25.41
CA GLY A 395 7.46 -5.18 -24.85
C GLY A 395 6.74 -6.24 -25.69
N PHE A 396 5.52 -5.95 -26.15
CA PHE A 396 4.77 -6.86 -27.00
C PHE A 396 5.43 -7.06 -28.38
N ALA A 397 6.01 -6.01 -28.95
CA ALA A 397 6.71 -6.08 -30.24
C ALA A 397 7.99 -6.93 -30.21
N ARG A 398 8.53 -7.24 -29.01
CA ARG A 398 9.71 -8.09 -28.83
C ARG A 398 9.37 -9.57 -28.65
N LEU A 399 8.09 -9.91 -28.52
CA LEU A 399 7.65 -11.28 -28.30
C LEU A 399 7.77 -12.12 -29.58
N GLY A 400 8.14 -13.38 -29.40
CA GLY A 400 8.12 -14.39 -30.45
C GLY A 400 6.83 -15.21 -30.46
N ALA A 401 6.75 -16.15 -31.40
CA ALA A 401 5.59 -17.05 -31.56
C ALA A 401 5.24 -17.82 -30.27
N GLU A 402 6.23 -18.37 -29.57
CA GLU A 402 6.01 -19.10 -28.32
C GLU A 402 5.43 -18.23 -27.21
N ASP A 403 5.87 -16.97 -27.12
CA ASP A 403 5.36 -16.02 -26.14
C ASP A 403 3.90 -15.64 -26.42
N TRP A 404 3.55 -15.48 -27.71
CA TRP A 404 2.17 -15.26 -28.13
C TRP A 404 1.29 -16.46 -27.82
N LEU A 405 1.75 -17.68 -28.11
CA LEU A 405 1.02 -18.90 -27.79
C LEU A 405 0.82 -19.07 -26.28
N GLU A 406 1.81 -18.73 -25.45
CA GLU A 406 1.66 -18.68 -24.00
C GLU A 406 0.57 -17.67 -23.58
N ALA A 407 0.59 -16.47 -24.17
CA ALA A 407 -0.43 -15.45 -23.95
C ALA A 407 -1.84 -15.94 -24.32
N PHE A 408 -1.99 -16.65 -25.43
CA PHE A 408 -3.29 -17.17 -25.89
C PHE A 408 -3.85 -18.21 -24.93
N ARG A 409 -3.01 -19.13 -24.43
CA ARG A 409 -3.42 -20.17 -23.46
C ARG A 409 -3.97 -19.61 -22.16
N ALA A 410 -3.68 -18.35 -21.83
CA ALA A 410 -4.20 -17.68 -20.64
C ALA A 410 -5.67 -17.21 -20.78
N HIS A 411 -6.29 -17.33 -21.96
CA HIS A 411 -7.69 -16.93 -22.17
C HIS A 411 -8.64 -18.13 -22.16
N PRO A 412 -9.88 -17.96 -21.64
CA PRO A 412 -10.93 -18.93 -21.85
C PRO A 412 -11.46 -18.86 -23.30
N ARG A 413 -12.03 -19.97 -23.78
CA ARG A 413 -12.73 -20.01 -25.07
C ARG A 413 -13.97 -19.10 -25.06
N ILE A 414 -14.25 -18.42 -26.17
CA ILE A 414 -15.40 -17.53 -26.30
C ILE A 414 -16.70 -18.35 -26.23
N GLY A 415 -17.60 -17.98 -25.32
CA GLY A 415 -18.89 -18.64 -25.14
C GLY A 415 -18.88 -19.83 -24.16
N GLU A 416 -17.72 -20.23 -23.64
CA GLU A 416 -17.62 -21.21 -22.56
C GLU A 416 -17.46 -20.48 -21.21
N THR A 417 -18.47 -20.55 -20.34
CA THR A 417 -18.40 -19.96 -18.98
C THR A 417 -17.42 -20.67 -18.05
N ARG A 418 -16.96 -21.88 -18.42
CA ARG A 418 -16.00 -22.69 -17.67
C ARG A 418 -15.21 -23.53 -18.67
N SER A 419 -13.98 -23.12 -18.98
CA SER A 419 -12.99 -24.06 -19.52
C SER A 419 -12.20 -24.68 -18.35
N GLU A 420 -11.45 -25.74 -18.63
CA GLU A 420 -10.48 -26.34 -17.72
C GLU A 420 -9.33 -25.38 -17.30
N ALA A 421 -9.33 -24.13 -17.80
CA ALA A 421 -8.53 -23.01 -17.28
C ALA A 421 -9.02 -22.51 -15.89
N ALA A 422 -9.39 -23.46 -15.01
CA ALA A 422 -9.82 -23.25 -13.64
C ALA A 422 -8.72 -22.65 -12.73
N GLU A 423 -7.53 -22.41 -13.26
CA GLU A 423 -6.39 -21.78 -12.58
C GLU A 423 -6.25 -20.27 -12.84
N ALA A 424 -7.11 -19.67 -13.66
CA ALA A 424 -7.07 -18.23 -13.90
C ALA A 424 -7.45 -17.41 -12.64
N SER A 425 -6.64 -16.41 -12.31
CA SER A 425 -6.89 -15.51 -11.17
C SER A 425 -8.30 -14.88 -11.24
N ALA A 426 -8.89 -14.56 -10.09
CA ALA A 426 -10.23 -13.96 -10.05
C ALA A 426 -10.35 -12.68 -10.91
N THR A 427 -9.26 -11.92 -11.00
CA THR A 427 -9.16 -10.72 -11.85
C THR A 427 -9.21 -11.08 -13.34
N ALA A 428 -8.45 -12.08 -13.79
CA ALA A 428 -8.47 -12.52 -15.19
C ALA A 428 -9.87 -12.99 -15.61
N ARG A 429 -10.56 -13.71 -14.73
CA ARG A 429 -11.95 -14.14 -14.95
C ARG A 429 -12.92 -12.96 -15.08
N ARG A 430 -12.79 -11.93 -14.25
CA ARG A 430 -13.61 -10.70 -14.36
C ARG A 430 -13.35 -9.95 -15.66
N PHE A 431 -12.08 -9.81 -16.07
CA PHE A 431 -11.75 -9.16 -17.34
C PHE A 431 -12.39 -9.89 -18.52
N SER A 432 -12.25 -11.21 -18.57
CA SER A 432 -12.84 -12.02 -19.63
C SER A 432 -14.37 -11.94 -19.67
N SER A 433 -15.05 -11.94 -18.52
CA SER A 433 -16.53 -11.88 -18.50
C SER A 433 -17.06 -10.53 -19.00
N GLN A 434 -16.38 -9.43 -18.67
CA GLN A 434 -16.72 -8.10 -19.19
C GLN A 434 -16.40 -7.96 -20.68
N GLU A 435 -15.25 -8.47 -21.13
CA GLU A 435 -14.84 -8.43 -22.54
C GLU A 435 -15.83 -9.19 -23.44
N GLN A 436 -16.40 -10.29 -22.93
CA GLN A 436 -17.34 -11.13 -23.67
C GLN A 436 -18.82 -10.81 -23.35
N ALA A 437 -19.13 -9.63 -22.81
CA ALA A 437 -20.50 -9.27 -22.44
C ALA A 437 -21.51 -9.38 -23.61
N GLY A 438 -21.06 -9.14 -24.84
CA GLY A 438 -21.86 -9.31 -26.08
C GLY A 438 -22.35 -10.75 -26.32
N MET A 439 -21.77 -11.76 -25.66
CA MET A 439 -22.22 -13.15 -25.75
C MET A 439 -23.50 -13.42 -24.95
N SER A 440 -23.82 -12.60 -23.95
CA SER A 440 -24.97 -12.81 -23.05
C SER A 440 -26.32 -12.75 -23.77
N ALA A 441 -26.43 -11.90 -24.80
CA ALA A 441 -27.64 -11.71 -25.61
C ALA A 441 -27.67 -12.54 -26.90
N ALA A 442 -26.65 -13.36 -27.17
CA ALA A 442 -26.53 -14.12 -28.41
C ALA A 442 -27.64 -15.17 -28.59
N ALA A 443 -28.16 -15.29 -29.81
CA ALA A 443 -29.08 -16.35 -30.18
C ALA A 443 -28.43 -17.74 -30.01
N ARG A 444 -29.25 -18.76 -29.73
CA ARG A 444 -28.77 -20.14 -29.55
C ARG A 444 -27.99 -20.64 -30.76
N GLU A 445 -28.47 -20.33 -31.97
CA GLU A 445 -27.83 -20.69 -33.23
C GLU A 445 -26.43 -20.07 -33.36
N THR A 446 -26.29 -18.77 -33.12
CA THR A 446 -24.99 -18.07 -33.11
C THR A 446 -24.01 -18.70 -32.13
N ARG A 447 -24.48 -19.09 -30.93
CA ARG A 447 -23.64 -19.77 -29.92
C ARG A 447 -23.18 -21.15 -30.38
N GLU A 448 -24.06 -21.94 -30.98
CA GLU A 448 -23.75 -23.28 -31.51
C GLU A 448 -22.73 -23.19 -32.65
N GLU A 449 -22.92 -22.24 -33.56
CA GLU A 449 -21.98 -21.96 -34.66
C GLU A 449 -20.62 -21.50 -34.13
N LEU A 450 -20.58 -20.55 -33.20
CA LEU A 450 -19.34 -20.11 -32.56
C LEU A 450 -18.62 -21.28 -31.91
N ALA A 451 -19.31 -22.13 -31.17
CA ALA A 451 -18.70 -23.31 -30.54
C ALA A 451 -18.15 -24.29 -31.60
N ARG A 452 -18.85 -24.50 -32.72
CA ARG A 452 -18.34 -25.34 -33.82
C ARG A 452 -17.07 -24.76 -34.43
N TYR A 453 -17.08 -23.48 -34.78
CA TYR A 453 -15.93 -22.84 -35.40
C TYR A 453 -14.76 -22.66 -34.45
N ASN A 454 -14.98 -22.44 -33.14
CA ASN A 454 -13.90 -22.40 -32.16
C ASN A 454 -13.14 -23.74 -32.09
N ARG A 455 -13.86 -24.88 -32.15
CA ARG A 455 -13.22 -26.21 -32.21
C ARG A 455 -12.43 -26.42 -33.50
N ALA A 456 -13.04 -26.11 -34.64
CA ALA A 456 -12.37 -26.23 -35.94
C ALA A 456 -11.14 -25.31 -36.04
N TYR A 457 -11.19 -24.13 -35.43
CA TYR A 457 -10.09 -23.19 -35.34
C TYR A 457 -8.93 -23.75 -34.52
N ASP A 458 -9.22 -24.28 -33.33
CA ASP A 458 -8.21 -24.91 -32.45
C ASP A 458 -7.56 -26.14 -33.11
N GLU A 459 -8.36 -26.98 -33.79
CA GLU A 459 -7.86 -28.13 -34.56
C GLU A 459 -6.97 -27.71 -35.73
N LYS A 460 -7.29 -26.63 -36.44
CA LYS A 460 -6.52 -26.16 -37.61
C LYS A 460 -5.22 -25.47 -37.20
N PHE A 461 -5.28 -24.57 -36.22
CA PHE A 461 -4.18 -23.66 -35.89
C PHE A 461 -3.38 -24.08 -34.64
N GLY A 462 -3.91 -24.99 -33.82
CA GLY A 462 -3.26 -25.45 -32.58
C GLY A 462 -3.34 -24.45 -31.43
N PHE A 463 -4.18 -23.42 -31.54
CA PHE A 463 -4.47 -22.48 -30.47
C PHE A 463 -5.90 -21.95 -30.58
N ILE A 464 -6.44 -21.46 -29.46
CA ILE A 464 -7.81 -20.95 -29.39
C ILE A 464 -8.02 -19.67 -30.22
N TYR A 465 -9.25 -19.42 -30.64
CA TYR A 465 -9.61 -18.18 -31.33
C TYR A 465 -9.49 -16.97 -30.39
N ILE A 466 -8.56 -16.07 -30.71
CA ILE A 466 -8.33 -14.82 -29.98
C ILE A 466 -8.87 -13.64 -30.79
N VAL A 467 -9.79 -12.89 -30.20
CA VAL A 467 -10.31 -11.62 -30.74
C VAL A 467 -10.59 -10.65 -29.60
N CYS A 468 -10.30 -9.36 -29.80
CA CYS A 468 -10.71 -8.31 -28.89
C CYS A 468 -12.24 -8.15 -28.97
N ALA A 469 -12.97 -8.84 -28.09
CA ALA A 469 -14.42 -8.91 -28.07
C ALA A 469 -15.11 -7.61 -27.61
N THR A 470 -14.40 -6.73 -26.90
CA THR A 470 -14.94 -5.46 -26.40
C THR A 470 -15.58 -4.65 -27.52
N GLY A 471 -16.87 -4.34 -27.36
CA GLY A 471 -17.67 -3.57 -28.33
C GLY A 471 -18.22 -4.37 -29.52
N LYS A 472 -17.96 -5.69 -29.60
CA LYS A 472 -18.49 -6.57 -30.65
C LYS A 472 -19.67 -7.41 -30.17
N SER A 473 -20.65 -7.61 -31.04
CA SER A 473 -21.72 -8.59 -30.89
C SER A 473 -21.22 -10.01 -31.17
N ALA A 474 -22.00 -11.01 -30.76
CA ALA A 474 -21.69 -12.41 -31.04
C ALA A 474 -21.70 -12.73 -32.54
N ASP A 475 -22.60 -12.10 -33.32
CA ASP A 475 -22.69 -12.31 -34.76
C ASP A 475 -21.49 -11.70 -35.50
N GLU A 476 -21.03 -10.51 -35.09
CA GLU A 476 -19.80 -9.91 -35.62
C GLU A 476 -18.57 -10.78 -35.31
N MET A 477 -18.47 -11.32 -34.08
CA MET A 477 -17.38 -12.24 -33.74
C MET A 477 -17.44 -13.53 -34.57
N LEU A 478 -18.63 -14.07 -34.82
CA LEU A 478 -18.81 -15.25 -35.66
C LEU A 478 -18.42 -14.97 -37.11
N GLN A 479 -18.76 -13.80 -37.64
CA GLN A 479 -18.36 -13.39 -38.99
C GLN A 479 -16.83 -13.30 -39.09
N VAL A 480 -16.18 -12.61 -38.14
CA VAL A 480 -14.70 -12.50 -38.11
C VAL A 480 -14.05 -13.88 -37.99
N LEU A 481 -14.63 -14.78 -37.20
CA LEU A 481 -14.14 -16.15 -37.06
C LEU A 481 -14.27 -16.95 -38.37
N ARG A 482 -15.38 -16.81 -39.11
CA ARG A 482 -15.59 -17.43 -40.43
C ARG A 482 -14.62 -16.92 -41.48
N GLU A 483 -14.26 -15.65 -41.43
CA GLU A 483 -13.25 -15.09 -42.34
C GLU A 483 -11.85 -15.59 -41.97
N ARG A 484 -11.50 -15.58 -40.68
CA ARG A 484 -10.16 -15.93 -40.20
C ARG A 484 -9.83 -17.42 -40.30
N ILE A 485 -10.82 -18.30 -40.23
CA ILE A 485 -10.57 -19.74 -40.35
C ILE A 485 -10.04 -20.13 -41.73
N GLU A 486 -10.19 -19.30 -42.76
CA GLU A 486 -9.69 -19.57 -44.11
C GLU A 486 -8.20 -19.21 -44.30
N HIS A 487 -7.58 -18.48 -43.36
CA HIS A 487 -6.17 -18.08 -43.45
C HIS A 487 -5.18 -19.24 -43.32
N THR A 488 -3.92 -18.99 -43.70
CA THR A 488 -2.79 -19.86 -43.37
C THR A 488 -2.41 -19.75 -41.88
N PRO A 489 -1.81 -20.78 -41.27
CA PRO A 489 -1.38 -20.72 -39.86
C PRO A 489 -0.45 -19.54 -39.54
N GLU A 490 0.44 -19.17 -40.45
CA GLU A 490 1.40 -18.07 -40.27
C GLU A 490 0.71 -16.70 -40.26
N GLU A 491 -0.22 -16.47 -41.20
CA GLU A 491 -1.03 -15.25 -41.25
C GLU A 491 -1.90 -15.12 -39.99
N GLU A 492 -2.54 -16.23 -39.60
CA GLU A 492 -3.47 -16.23 -38.49
C GLU A 492 -2.79 -16.01 -37.14
N LEU A 493 -1.58 -16.57 -36.94
CA LEU A 493 -0.78 -16.32 -35.75
C LEU A 493 -0.50 -14.81 -35.58
N GLY A 494 -0.14 -14.12 -36.67
CA GLY A 494 0.09 -12.68 -36.67
C GLY A 494 -1.17 -11.86 -36.35
N ILE A 495 -2.31 -12.25 -36.90
CA ILE A 495 -3.61 -11.61 -36.65
C ILE A 495 -4.03 -11.81 -35.18
N ALA A 496 -3.93 -13.04 -34.67
CA ALA A 496 -4.23 -13.36 -33.28
C ALA A 496 -3.32 -12.60 -32.30
N ALA A 497 -2.03 -12.45 -32.63
CA ALA A 497 -1.11 -11.64 -31.84
C ALA A 497 -1.50 -10.15 -31.82
N ALA A 498 -1.94 -9.59 -32.96
CA ALA A 498 -2.43 -8.22 -33.02
C ALA A 498 -3.71 -8.01 -32.20
N GLU A 499 -4.63 -8.97 -32.19
CA GLU A 499 -5.82 -8.95 -31.32
C GLU A 499 -5.44 -9.08 -29.85
N GLN A 500 -4.48 -9.96 -29.52
CA GLN A 500 -3.95 -10.09 -28.16
C GLN A 500 -3.35 -8.79 -27.65
N ARG A 501 -2.60 -8.05 -28.48
CA ARG A 501 -2.06 -6.74 -28.13
C ARG A 501 -3.16 -5.74 -27.73
N LYS A 502 -4.28 -5.72 -28.47
CA LYS A 502 -5.44 -4.86 -28.17
C LYS A 502 -6.05 -5.24 -26.82
N ILE A 503 -6.20 -6.55 -26.54
CA ILE A 503 -6.70 -7.05 -25.26
C ILE A 503 -5.76 -6.64 -24.10
N THR A 504 -4.45 -6.80 -24.27
CA THR A 504 -3.45 -6.39 -23.28
C THR A 504 -3.57 -4.90 -22.95
N GLU A 505 -3.69 -4.03 -23.94
CA GLU A 505 -3.86 -2.58 -23.73
C GLU A 505 -5.13 -2.26 -22.93
N LEU A 506 -6.26 -2.87 -23.29
CA LEU A 506 -7.52 -2.71 -22.58
C LEU A 506 -7.43 -3.19 -21.12
N ARG A 507 -6.81 -4.35 -20.89
CA ARG A 507 -6.64 -4.90 -19.54
C ARG A 507 -5.70 -4.07 -18.68
N LEU A 508 -4.67 -3.45 -19.25
CA LEU A 508 -3.82 -2.48 -18.54
C LEU A 508 -4.62 -1.24 -18.15
N LYS A 509 -5.45 -0.69 -19.05
CA LYS A 509 -6.36 0.41 -18.72
C LYS A 509 -7.32 0.03 -17.60
N LYS A 510 -7.93 -1.17 -17.64
CA LYS A 510 -8.77 -1.68 -16.54
C LYS A 510 -8.00 -1.86 -15.23
N LEU A 511 -6.74 -2.29 -15.28
CA LEU A 511 -5.89 -2.41 -14.09
C LEU A 511 -5.66 -1.04 -13.41
N LEU A 512 -5.51 0.03 -14.20
CA LEU A 512 -5.37 1.39 -13.68
C LEU A 512 -6.72 2.02 -13.30
N TRP A 513 -7.77 1.84 -14.10
CA TRP A 513 -9.02 2.60 -13.98
C TRP A 513 -10.12 1.84 -13.24
N GLY A 514 -9.98 0.52 -13.04
CA GLY A 514 -10.81 -0.27 -12.11
C GLY A 514 -12.16 -0.70 -12.67
N GLU A 515 -12.33 -0.59 -13.99
CA GLU A 515 -13.55 -0.89 -14.73
C GLU A 515 -13.86 -2.39 -14.82
#